data_AF-A0A1Q3CY23-F1
#
_entry.id   AF-A0A1Q3CY23-F1
#
_cell.length_a   1.000
_cell.length_b   1.000
_cell.length_c   1.000
_cell.angle_alpha   90.00
_cell.angle_beta   90.00
_cell.angle_gamma   90.00
#
_symmetry.space_group_name_H-M   'P 1'
#
loop_
_entity.id
_entity.type
_entity.pdbx_description
1 polymer ?
#
loop_
_entity_poly.entity_id
_entity_poly.type
_entity_poly.pdbx_seq_one_letter_code
_entity_poly.pdbx_strand_id
1 'polypeptide(L)' 'MFTGFVLDKEDRSIARSDLYFKELFSRSGLHLYKSKDQKGLSEELFVVRMYGLTTDMPKKIHKTRSKVQVNRPCIIK' A
#
# COMPACT_ATOMS: atom_id res chain seq x y z
N MET A 1 1.74 13.02 -11.52
CA MET A 1 1.87 11.57 -11.78
C MET A 1 1.23 11.25 -13.13
N PHE A 2 1.88 10.42 -13.95
CA PHE A 2 1.34 9.99 -15.24
C PHE A 2 0.28 8.88 -15.05
N THR A 3 -0.74 8.87 -15.91
CA THR A 3 -1.80 7.84 -15.91
C THR A 3 -1.50 6.82 -17.01
N GLY A 4 -0.78 5.76 -16.68
CA GLY A 4 -0.43 4.70 -17.65
C GLY A 4 1.02 4.25 -17.52
N PHE A 5 1.76 4.32 -18.62
CA PHE A 5 3.17 3.93 -18.68
C PHE A 5 3.99 4.89 -19.53
N VAL A 6 5.30 4.89 -19.28
CA VAL A 6 6.33 5.60 -20.07
C VAL A 6 7.24 4.54 -20.67
N LEU A 7 7.57 4.66 -21.95
CA LEU A 7 8.53 3.80 -22.63
C LEU A 7 9.92 4.45 -22.54
N ASP A 8 10.87 3.71 -21.99
CA ASP A 8 12.27 4.05 -22.05
C ASP A 8 12.80 3.77 -23.47
N LYS A 9 13.52 4.73 -24.04
CA LYS A 9 14.05 4.63 -25.41
C LYS A 9 15.39 3.91 -25.47
N GLU A 10 16.13 3.87 -24.37
CA GLU A 10 17.47 3.30 -24.32
C GLU A 10 17.42 1.78 -24.22
N ASP A 11 16.65 1.26 -23.26
CA ASP A 11 16.55 -0.18 -22.98
C ASP A 11 15.21 -0.81 -23.42
N ARG A 12 14.30 0.00 -23.97
CA ARG A 12 12.95 -0.41 -24.42
C ARG A 12 12.07 -0.97 -23.29
N SER A 13 12.40 -0.66 -22.03
CA SER A 13 11.59 -1.03 -20.87
C SER A 13 10.43 -0.04 -20.67
N ILE A 14 9.47 -0.39 -19.81
CA ILE A 14 8.35 0.49 -19.48
C ILE A 14 8.24 0.75 -17.98
N ALA A 15 8.13 2.03 -17.61
CA ALA A 15 7.80 2.47 -16.26
C ALA A 15 6.29 2.67 -16.16
N ARG A 16 5.62 2.01 -15.20
CA ARG A 16 4.15 2.09 -15.03
C ARG A 16 3.78 2.89 -13.79
N SER A 17 2.58 3.46 -13.82
CA SER A 17 2.03 4.18 -12.68
C SER A 17 1.63 3.23 -11.54
N ASP A 18 1.59 3.76 -10.32
CA ASP A 18 1.13 3.02 -9.15
C ASP A 18 -0.29 2.46 -9.30
N LEU A 19 -1.19 3.25 -9.89
CA LEU A 19 -2.55 2.82 -10.14
C LEU A 19 -2.58 1.61 -11.08
N TYR A 20 -1.77 1.65 -12.14
CA TYR A 20 -1.69 0.55 -13.09
C TYR A 20 -1.18 -0.74 -12.42
N PHE A 21 -0.14 -0.64 -11.58
CA PHE A 21 0.34 -1.81 -10.82
C PHE A 21 -0.73 -2.37 -9.88
N LYS A 22 -1.49 -1.52 -9.18
CA LYS A 22 -2.59 -1.96 -8.31
C LYS A 22 -3.70 -2.68 -9.08
N GLU A 23 -4.04 -2.21 -10.29
CA GLU A 23 -4.96 -2.91 -11.17
C GLU A 23 -4.41 -4.28 -11.59
N LEU A 24 -3.13 -4.36 -11.96
CA LEU A 24 -2.49 -5.64 -12.29
C LEU A 24 -2.53 -6.61 -11.12
N PHE A 25 -2.22 -6.16 -9.89
CA PHE A 25 -2.30 -7.02 -8.70
C PHE A 25 -3.71 -7.58 -8.52
N SER A 26 -4.73 -6.73 -8.64
CA SER A 26 -6.13 -7.15 -8.54
C SER A 26 -6.52 -8.15 -9.63
N ARG A 27 -6.08 -7.93 -10.87
CA ARG A 27 -6.33 -8.87 -11.99
C ARG A 27 -5.65 -10.22 -11.78
N SER A 28 -4.50 -10.22 -11.12
CA SER A 28 -3.75 -11.43 -10.77
C SER A 28 -4.23 -12.12 -9.48
N GLY A 29 -5.31 -11.63 -8.85
CA GLY A 29 -5.82 -12.19 -7.59
C GLY A 29 -4.93 -11.91 -6.37
N LEU A 30 -4.03 -10.92 -6.47
CA LEU A 30 -3.16 -10.50 -5.38
C LEU A 30 -3.74 -9.25 -4.69
N HIS A 31 -3.59 -9.20 -3.38
CA HIS A 31 -4.09 -8.10 -2.56
C HIS A 31 -2.95 -7.29 -1.96
N LEU A 32 -3.09 -5.97 -1.97
CA LEU A 32 -2.11 -5.08 -1.39
C LEU A 32 -2.21 -5.11 0.15
N TYR A 33 -1.18 -5.63 0.81
CA TYR A 33 -1.05 -5.58 2.27
C TYR A 33 -0.43 -4.26 2.74
N LYS A 34 0.66 -3.84 2.07
CA LYS A 34 1.38 -2.61 2.40
C LYS A 34 2.12 -2.08 1.18
N SER A 35 2.25 -0.76 1.06
CA SER A 35 3.11 -0.11 0.08
C SER A 35 4.00 0.93 0.75
N LYS A 36 5.19 1.16 0.21
CA LYS A 36 6.10 2.20 0.70
C LYS A 36 7.01 2.71 -0.42
N ASP A 37 7.25 4.02 -0.45
CA ASP A 37 8.21 4.64 -1.36
C ASP A 37 9.62 4.52 -0.77
N GLN A 38 10.58 4.19 -1.64
CA GLN A 38 12.00 4.20 -1.32
C GLN A 38 12.44 5.65 -1.10
N LYS A 39 13.12 5.89 0.01
CA LYS A 39 13.65 7.22 0.35
C LYS A 39 15.13 7.32 -0.04
N GLY A 40 15.62 8.54 -0.19
CA GLY A 40 17.03 8.83 -0.44
C GLY A 40 17.47 8.65 -1.90
N LEU A 41 16.53 8.60 -2.84
CA LEU A 41 16.82 8.64 -4.28
C LEU A 41 16.81 10.09 -4.77
N SER A 42 17.59 10.37 -5.82
CA SER A 42 17.59 11.67 -6.50
C SER A 42 16.21 12.00 -7.06
N GLU A 43 15.84 13.28 -7.06
CA GLU A 43 14.56 13.77 -7.59
C GLU A 43 14.44 13.59 -9.11
N GLU A 44 15.57 13.42 -9.80
CA GLU A 44 15.64 13.17 -11.24
C GLU A 44 15.27 11.72 -11.62
N LEU A 45 15.31 10.79 -10.66
CA LEU A 45 14.98 9.39 -10.90
C LEU A 45 13.48 9.14 -10.72
N PHE A 46 12.97 8.13 -11.43
CA PHE A 46 11.64 7.64 -11.13
C PHE A 46 11.54 7.15 -9.68
N VAL A 47 10.40 7.47 -9.05
CA VAL A 47 10.10 7.00 -7.70
C VAL A 47 10.06 5.47 -7.67
N VAL A 48 10.88 4.86 -6.82
CA VAL A 48 10.86 3.42 -6.59
C VAL A 48 9.87 3.09 -5.47
N ARG A 49 8.95 2.16 -5.73
CA ARG A 49 7.89 1.76 -4.80
C ARG A 49 7.98 0.28 -4.49
N MET A 50 7.89 -0.05 -3.20
CA MET A 50 7.83 -1.42 -2.69
C MET A 50 6.38 -1.80 -2.38
N TYR A 51 5.98 -3.02 -2.76
CA TYR A 51 4.65 -3.56 -2.49
C TYR A 51 4.75 -4.91 -1.77
N GLY A 52 4.10 -5.01 -0.61
CA GLY A 52 3.82 -6.28 0.04
C GLY A 52 2.47 -6.80 -0.42
N LEU A 53 2.45 -7.94 -1.10
CA LEU A 53 1.26 -8.56 -1.67
C LEU A 53 0.92 -9.84 -0.91
N THR A 54 -0.38 -10.15 -0.80
CA THR A 54 -0.89 -11.40 -0.21
C THR A 54 -1.83 -12.09 -1.18
N THR A 55 -1.85 -13.42 -1.16
CA THR A 55 -2.84 -14.23 -1.89
C THR A 55 -4.18 -14.25 -1.18
N ASP A 56 -4.17 -14.14 0.14
CA ASP A 56 -5.40 -14.08 0.94
C ASP A 56 -5.95 -12.67 0.97
N MET A 57 -7.29 -12.56 0.96
CA MET A 57 -7.97 -11.30 1.23
C MET A 57 -7.50 -10.76 2.58
N PRO A 58 -6.98 -9.52 2.64
CA PRO A 58 -6.55 -8.94 3.89
C PRO A 58 -7.75 -8.94 4.83
N LYS A 59 -7.61 -9.65 5.97
CA LYS A 59 -8.64 -9.68 7.00
C LYS A 59 -8.93 -8.22 7.33
N LYS A 60 -10.10 -7.73 6.93
CA LYS A 60 -10.60 -6.43 7.36
C LYS A 60 -10.70 -6.52 8.87
N ILE A 61 -9.66 -6.09 9.57
CA ILE A 61 -9.75 -5.81 10.99
C ILE A 61 -10.70 -4.63 11.06
N HIS A 62 -11.99 -4.91 11.10
CA HIS A 62 -12.97 -3.97 11.59
C HIS A 62 -12.41 -3.56 12.95
N LYS A 63 -11.90 -2.34 13.06
CA LYS A 63 -11.58 -1.74 14.35
C LYS A 63 -12.91 -1.60 15.07
N THR A 64 -13.43 -2.69 15.63
CA THR A 64 -14.34 -2.61 16.75
C THR A 64 -13.53 -1.89 17.81
N ARG A 65 -13.73 -0.58 17.95
CA ARG A 65 -13.36 0.13 19.18
C ARG A 65 -13.94 -0.71 20.29
N SER A 66 -13.13 -1.50 20.99
CA SER A 66 -13.59 -2.06 22.24
C SER A 66 -13.79 -0.86 23.15
N LYS A 67 -15.05 -0.46 23.34
CA LYS A 67 -15.42 0.27 24.54
C LYS A 67 -15.18 -0.69 25.70
N VAL A 68 -13.92 -0.83 26.11
CA VAL A 68 -13.58 -1.37 27.42
C VAL A 68 -14.05 -0.30 28.39
N GLN A 69 -15.31 -0.40 28.79
CA GLN A 69 -15.81 0.31 29.95
C GLN A 69 -15.02 -0.24 31.13
N VAL A 70 -14.12 0.59 31.62
CA VAL A 70 -13.25 0.26 32.75
C VAL A 70 -14.13 0.28 34.00
N ASN A 71 -14.70 -0.87 34.37
CA ASN A 71 -15.25 -1.09 35.71
C ASN A 71 -14.10 -1.04 36.71
N ARG A 72 -13.68 0.16 37.12
CA ARG A 72 -12.77 0.37 38.25
C ARG A 72 -13.61 0.83 39.44
N PRO A 73 -13.57 0.12 40.58
CA PRO A 73 -14.17 0.63 41.80
C PRO A 73 -13.39 1.88 42.26
N CYS A 74 -14.11 2.96 42.55
CA CYS A 74 -13.57 4.16 43.20
C CYS A 74 -14.09 4.23 44.64
N ILE A 75 -13.24 4.73 45.55
CA ILE A 75 -13.62 4.99 46.94
C ILE A 75 -14.44 6.28 46.99
N ILE A 76 -15.66 6.21 47.51
CA ILE A 76 -16.49 7.37 47.81
C ILE A 76 -16.00 7.94 49.15
N LYS A 77 -15.64 9.23 49.17
CA LYS A 77 -15.38 9.99 50.41
C LYS A 77 -16.65 10.68 50.87
#